data_AF-A0A937FLU7-F1
#
_entry.id   AF-A0A937FLU7-F1
#
_cell.length_a   1.000
_cell.length_b   1.000
_cell.length_c   1.000
_cell.angle_alpha   90.00
_cell.angle_beta   90.00
_cell.angle_gamma   90.00
#
_symmetry.space_group_name_H-M   'P 1'
#
loop_
_entity.id
_entity.type
_entity.pdbx_description
1 polymer ?
#
loop_
_entity_poly.entity_id
_entity_poly.type
_entity_poly.pdbx_seq_one_letter_code
_entity_poly.pdbx_strand_id
1 'polypeptide(L)' 'MREWADLTKDEQTALRLAYQDEIDRNPRTCSMDEKVTRFTNWLATRGVAFSAADLSPNKAR' A
#
# COMPACT_ATOMS: atom_id res chain seq x y z
N MET A 1 -10.58 -10.90 -1.03
CA MET A 1 -9.58 -9.81 -1.01
C MET A 1 -9.85 -9.01 0.24
N ARG A 2 -8.84 -8.71 1.06
CA ARG A 2 -8.99 -7.98 2.33
C ARG A 2 -8.80 -6.49 2.08
N GLU A 3 -9.64 -5.66 2.69
CA GLU A 3 -9.45 -4.20 2.58
C GLU A 3 -8.30 -3.76 3.46
N TRP A 4 -7.49 -2.82 2.98
CA TRP A 4 -6.41 -2.22 3.76
C TRP A 4 -6.91 -1.66 5.11
N ALA A 5 -8.11 -1.09 5.13
CA ALA A 5 -8.74 -0.56 6.34
C ALA A 5 -9.13 -1.62 7.37
N ASP A 6 -9.33 -2.87 6.94
CA ASP A 6 -9.67 -4.01 7.81
C ASP A 6 -8.42 -4.64 8.45
N LEU A 7 -7.23 -4.40 7.87
CA LEU A 7 -5.96 -4.86 8.41
C LEU A 7 -5.61 -4.15 9.71
N THR A 8 -5.05 -4.90 10.65
CA THR A 8 -4.51 -4.33 11.88
C THR A 8 -3.35 -3.38 11.58
N LYS A 9 -3.08 -2.45 12.51
CA LYS A 9 -1.95 -1.51 12.36
C LYS A 9 -0.61 -2.23 12.21
N ASP A 10 -0.44 -3.38 12.86
CA ASP A 10 0.74 -4.24 12.72
C ASP A 10 0.87 -4.79 11.31
N GLU A 11 -0.19 -5.36 10.74
CA GLU A 11 -0.19 -5.88 9.37
C GLU A 11 0.08 -4.77 8.35
N GLN A 12 -0.55 -3.61 8.50
CA GLN A 12 -0.29 -2.45 7.66
C GLN A 12 1.17 -2.01 7.73
N THR A 13 1.76 -2.04 8.92
CA THR A 13 3.16 -1.67 9.14
C THR A 13 4.11 -2.69 8.51
N ALA A 14 3.86 -3.98 8.71
CA ALA A 14 4.64 -5.06 8.11
C ALA A 14 4.62 -4.97 6.57
N LEU A 15 3.45 -4.70 5.98
CA LEU A 15 3.30 -4.53 4.52
C LEU A 15 4.06 -3.30 4.01
N ARG A 16 4.02 -2.16 4.73
CA ARG A 16 4.80 -0.98 4.35
C ARG A 16 6.30 -1.24 4.42
N LEU A 17 6.77 -1.91 5.46
CA LEU A 17 8.19 -2.26 5.60
C LEU A 17 8.66 -3.20 4.48
N ALA A 18 7.88 -4.24 4.18
CA ALA A 18 8.18 -5.16 3.10
C ALA A 18 8.17 -4.47 1.72
N TYR A 19 7.28 -3.51 1.50
CA TYR A 19 7.27 -2.72 0.27
C TYR A 19 8.44 -1.72 0.19
N GLN A 20 8.88 -1.17 1.33
CA GLN A 20 10.03 -0.28 1.39
C GLN A 20 11.33 -1.00 0.97
N ASP A 21 11.51 -2.26 1.36
CA ASP A 21 12.62 -3.11 0.90
C ASP A 21 12.58 -3.31 -0.63
N GLU A 22 11.38 -3.48 -1.20
CA GLU A 22 11.23 -3.63 -2.65
C GLU A 22 11.52 -2.33 -3.42
N ILE A 23 11.07 -1.17 -2.91
CA ILE A 23 11.39 0.13 -3.49
C ILE A 23 12.88 0.42 -3.41
N ASP A 24 13.56 0.03 -2.33
CA ASP A 24 15.01 0.25 -2.20
C ASP A 24 15.80 -0.48 -3.29
N ARG A 25 15.27 -1.61 -3.77
CA ARG A 25 15.86 -2.42 -4.85
C ARG A 25 15.50 -1.94 -6.27
N ASN A 26 14.50 -1.08 -6.44
CA ASN A 26 14.00 -0.65 -7.75
C ASN A 26 14.31 0.84 -8.00
N PRO A 27 14.34 1.33 -9.25
CA PRO A 27 14.67 2.73 -9.51
C PRO A 27 13.61 3.64 -8.87
N ARG A 28 14.07 4.71 -8.22
CA ARG A 28 13.21 5.68 -7.53
C ARG A 28 12.24 6.31 -8.53
N THR A 29 10.96 6.02 -8.36
CA THR A 29 9.89 6.64 -9.13
C THR A 29 9.68 8.07 -8.61
N CYS A 30 9.73 9.05 -9.51
CA CYS A 30 9.60 10.47 -9.13
C CYS A 30 8.15 10.94 -8.92
N SER A 31 7.14 10.11 -9.23
CA SER A 31 5.73 10.48 -9.12
C SER A 31 5.04 9.76 -7.97
N MET A 32 4.27 10.51 -7.17
CA MET A 32 3.47 9.96 -6.05
C MET A 32 2.39 9.00 -6.54
N ASP A 33 1.72 9.34 -7.64
CA ASP A 33 0.70 8.49 -8.28
C ASP A 33 1.26 7.13 -8.71
N GLU A 34 2.48 7.12 -9.25
CA GLU A 34 3.17 5.88 -9.64
C GLU A 34 3.53 5.04 -8.41
N LYS A 35 3.92 5.67 -7.29
CA LYS A 35 4.17 4.96 -6.02
C LYS A 35 2.89 4.30 -5.50
N VAL A 36 1.76 4.99 -5.57
CA VAL A 36 0.45 4.46 -5.15
C VAL A 36 0.04 3.30 -6.05
N THR A 37 0.12 3.47 -7.37
CA THR A 37 -0.23 2.41 -8.34
C THR A 37 0.64 1.16 -8.16
N ARG A 38 1.96 1.33 -8.01
CA ARG A 38 2.86 0.21 -7.72
C ARG A 38 2.53 -0.48 -6.40
N PHE A 39 2.23 0.29 -5.35
CA PHE A 39 1.88 -0.26 -4.04
C PHE A 39 0.54 -1.01 -4.09
N THR A 40 -0.47 -0.45 -4.75
CA THR A 40 -1.77 -1.10 -4.99
C THR A 40 -1.59 -2.41 -5.74
N ASN A 41 -0.82 -2.43 -6.84
CA ASN A 41 -0.55 -3.67 -7.57
C ASN A 41 0.20 -4.70 -6.72
N TRP A 42 1.18 -4.26 -5.94
CA TRP A 42 1.94 -5.11 -5.02
C TRP A 42 1.10 -5.68 -3.87
N LEU A 43 0.10 -4.94 -3.40
CA LEU A 43 -0.87 -5.41 -2.41
C LEU A 43 -1.89 -6.35 -3.02
N ALA A 44 -2.31 -6.09 -4.27
CA ALA A 44 -3.27 -6.93 -4.98
C ALA A 44 -2.75 -8.37 -5.17
N THR A 45 -1.45 -8.55 -5.44
CA THR A 45 -0.82 -9.88 -5.51
C THR A 45 -0.85 -10.63 -4.18
N ARG A 46 -0.95 -9.91 -3.06
CA ARG A 46 -1.10 -10.47 -1.70
C ARG A 46 -2.56 -10.58 -1.26
N GLY A 47 -3.50 -10.29 -2.15
CA GLY A 47 -4.94 -10.33 -1.88
C GLY A 47 -5.42 -9.18 -0.98
N VAL A 48 -4.70 -8.06 -0.95
CA VAL A 48 -5.06 -6.84 -0.22
C VAL A 48 -5.50 -5.76 -1.21
N ALA A 49 -6.68 -5.19 -0.97
CA ALA A 49 -7.21 -4.06 -1.72
C ALA A 49 -6.74 -2.75 -1.07
N PHE A 50 -6.04 -1.92 -1.83
CA PHE A 50 -5.59 -0.60 -1.41
C PHE A 50 -5.76 0.41 -2.54
N SER A 51 -6.23 1.59 -2.22
CA SER A 51 -6.45 2.68 -3.17
C SER A 51 -5.96 4.01 -2.61
N ALA A 52 -5.79 5.01 -3.48
CA ALA A 52 -5.49 6.37 -3.05
C ALA A 52 -6.53 6.93 -2.05
N ALA A 53 -7.77 6.43 -2.09
CA ALA A 53 -8.80 6.81 -1.13
C ALA A 53 -8.49 6.33 0.29
N ASP A 54 -7.70 5.27 0.47
CA ASP A 54 -7.25 4.77 1.77
C ASP A 54 -6.08 5.58 2.36
N LEU A 55 -5.47 6.48 1.57
CA LEU A 55 -4.51 7.48 2.08
C LEU A 55 -5.22 8.66 2.77
N SER A 56 -6.50 8.89 2.46
CA SER A 56 -7.28 9.91 3.14
C SER A 56 -7.79 9.33 4.46
N PRO A 57 -7.51 9.97 5.62
CA PRO A 57 -7.95 9.50 6.93
C PRO A 57 -9.48 9.57 7.13
N ASN A 58 -10.25 9.92 6.09
CA ASN A 58 -11.68 10.21 6.18
C ASN A 58 -12.59 9.07 5.68
N LYS A 59 -12.13 7.81 5.70
CA LYS A 59 -13.07 6.68 5.79
C LYS A 59 -13.48 6.50 7.26
N ALA A 60 -14.11 7.54 7.81
CA ALA A 60 -14.97 7.40 8.96
C ALA A 60 -16.26 6.73 8.47
N ARG A 61 -16.40 5.49 8.92
CA ARG A 61 -17.56 4.60 8.91
C ARG A 61 -18.93 5.28 8.95
#